data_AF-A0AAW5BQ85-F1
#
_entry.id   AF-A0AAW5BQ85-F1
#
_cell.length_a   1.000
_cell.length_b   1.000
_cell.length_c   1.000
_cell.angle_alpha   90.00
_cell.angle_beta   90.00
_cell.angle_gamma   90.00
#
_symmetry.space_group_name_H-M   'P 1'
#
loop_
_entity.id
_entity.type
_entity.pdbx_description
1 polymer ?
#
loop_
_entity_poly.entity_id
_entity_poly.type
_entity_poly.pdbx_seq_one_letter_code
_entity_poly.pdbx_strand_id
1 'polypeptide(L)'
;MTEEQKQMIVRLRNVGLGYRKIAIVLELSRDKVRNYCKAIGLDGYAKKRLQAKEGKQMEEDCADSVCRYCGKSIEKQITGRRRIYCSEECRRAWSKNHLSLYKHECMFCGKKFESSSKTQKFCSHDCYIRDRFWRREDIHRPVAAGWGEGI
;
A
#
# COMPACT_ATOMS: atom_id res chain seq x y z
N MET A 1 -7.41 21.32 -31.97
CA MET A 1 -7.07 21.90 -30.64
C MET A 1 -6.90 23.37 -30.94
N THR A 2 -7.74 24.23 -30.39
CA THR A 2 -7.72 25.66 -30.76
C THR A 2 -6.54 26.37 -30.08
N GLU A 3 -6.20 27.58 -30.55
CA GLU A 3 -5.10 28.33 -29.98
C GLU A 3 -5.42 28.78 -28.54
N GLU A 4 -6.67 29.09 -28.23
CA GLU A 4 -7.10 29.39 -26.86
C GLU A 4 -6.95 28.16 -25.95
N GLN A 5 -7.32 26.97 -26.45
CA GLN A 5 -7.17 25.72 -25.70
C GLN A 5 -5.70 25.43 -25.40
N LYS A 6 -4.79 25.66 -26.35
CA LYS A 6 -3.35 25.50 -26.15
C LYS A 6 -2.82 26.43 -25.06
N GLN A 7 -3.16 27.72 -25.13
CA GLN A 7 -2.77 28.69 -24.10
C GLN A 7 -3.30 28.31 -22.72
N MET A 8 -4.55 27.83 -22.65
CA MET A 8 -5.15 27.40 -21.40
C MET A 8 -4.47 26.13 -20.83
N ILE A 9 -4.10 25.17 -21.68
CA ILE A 9 -3.30 24.00 -21.26
C ILE A 9 -1.99 24.45 -20.61
N VAL A 10 -1.27 25.39 -21.23
CA VAL A 10 0.01 25.91 -20.71
C VAL A 10 -0.18 26.57 -19.35
N ARG A 11 -1.17 27.48 -19.22
CA ARG A 11 -1.47 28.15 -17.94
C ARG A 11 -1.83 27.14 -16.84
N LEU A 12 -2.75 26.22 -17.10
CA LEU A 12 -3.19 25.23 -16.11
C LEU A 12 -2.05 24.26 -15.74
N ARG A 13 -1.16 23.91 -16.68
CA ARG A 13 0.04 23.11 -16.36
C ARG A 13 1.02 23.88 -15.48
N ASN A 14 1.20 25.17 -15.71
CA ASN A 14 2.05 26.03 -14.87
C ASN A 14 1.48 26.22 -13.47
N VAL A 15 0.15 26.18 -13.29
CA VAL A 15 -0.51 26.15 -11.97
C VAL A 15 -0.44 24.77 -11.30
N GLY A 16 0.15 23.77 -11.96
CA GLY A 16 0.39 22.45 -11.36
C GLY A 16 -0.74 21.44 -11.58
N LEU A 17 -1.70 21.71 -12.47
CA LEU A 17 -2.77 20.77 -12.76
C LEU A 17 -2.27 19.61 -13.64
N GLY A 18 -2.73 18.41 -13.31
CA GLY A 18 -2.47 17.20 -14.09
C GLY A 18 -3.33 17.12 -15.36
N TYR A 19 -2.90 16.32 -16.33
CA TYR A 19 -3.58 16.16 -17.63
C TYR A 19 -5.07 15.84 -17.51
N ARG A 20 -5.46 15.02 -16.52
CA ARG A 20 -6.86 14.62 -16.34
C ARG A 20 -7.78 15.78 -15.97
N LYS A 21 -7.33 16.70 -15.10
CA LYS A 21 -8.14 17.87 -14.71
C LYS A 21 -8.27 18.86 -15.86
N ILE A 22 -7.17 19.10 -16.58
CA ILE A 22 -7.13 19.99 -17.75
C ILE A 22 -8.03 19.46 -18.87
N ALA A 23 -8.01 18.15 -19.09
CA ALA A 23 -8.87 17.49 -20.06
C ALA A 23 -10.36 17.71 -19.77
N ILE A 24 -10.77 17.61 -18.50
CA ILE A 24 -12.15 17.87 -18.08
C ILE A 24 -12.53 19.34 -18.32
N VAL A 25 -11.69 20.28 -17.88
CA VAL A 25 -11.97 21.73 -17.99
C VAL A 25 -12.08 22.21 -19.43
N LEU A 26 -11.31 21.60 -20.34
CA LEU A 26 -11.26 22.00 -21.75
C LEU A 26 -12.08 21.10 -22.67
N GLU A 27 -12.80 20.12 -22.11
CA GLU A 27 -13.56 19.11 -22.85
C GLU A 27 -12.71 18.42 -23.93
N LEU A 28 -11.45 18.12 -23.59
CA LEU A 28 -10.50 17.42 -24.44
C LEU A 28 -10.23 16.01 -23.91
N SER A 29 -9.76 15.12 -24.78
CA SER A 29 -9.23 13.85 -24.30
C SER A 29 -7.93 14.07 -23.54
N ARG A 30 -7.73 13.30 -22.45
CA ARG A 30 -6.50 13.32 -21.65
C ARG A 30 -5.25 13.09 -22.50
N ASP A 31 -5.35 12.28 -23.54
CA ASP A 31 -4.23 11.98 -24.44
C ASP A 31 -3.92 13.13 -25.39
N LYS A 32 -4.91 13.92 -25.82
CA LYS A 32 -4.71 15.13 -26.61
C LYS A 32 -3.93 16.19 -25.81
N VAL A 33 -4.30 16.38 -24.54
CA VAL A 33 -3.57 17.27 -23.62
C VAL A 33 -2.14 16.75 -23.37
N ARG A 34 -1.98 15.46 -23.09
CA ARG A 34 -0.66 14.84 -22.86
C ARG A 34 0.26 14.98 -24.07
N ASN A 35 -0.23 14.69 -25.27
CA ASN A 35 0.56 14.73 -26.49
C ASN A 35 1.00 16.16 -26.82
N TYR A 36 0.10 17.14 -26.62
CA TYR A 36 0.46 18.54 -26.76
C TYR A 36 1.53 18.95 -25.74
N CYS A 37 1.34 18.66 -24.45
CA CYS A 37 2.34 18.96 -23.43
C CYS A 37 3.69 18.31 -23.72
N LYS A 38 3.72 17.08 -24.26
CA LYS A 38 4.96 16.41 -24.68
C LYS A 38 5.66 17.14 -25.83
N ALA A 39 4.91 17.61 -26.83
CA ALA A 39 5.47 18.31 -27.99
C ALA A 39 6.15 19.64 -27.63
N ILE A 40 5.71 20.29 -26.54
CA ILE A 40 6.24 21.58 -26.06
C ILE A 40 7.13 21.45 -24.81
N GLY A 41 7.55 20.23 -24.44
CA GLY A 41 8.40 20.00 -23.26
C GLY A 41 7.76 20.36 -21.92
N LEU A 42 6.42 20.40 -21.84
CA LEU A 42 5.66 20.52 -20.60
C LEU A 42 5.21 19.15 -20.06
N ASP A 43 5.96 18.10 -20.36
CA ASP A 43 5.69 16.75 -19.87
C ASP A 43 6.12 16.56 -18.40
N GLY A 44 5.99 15.33 -17.90
CA GLY A 44 6.24 15.03 -16.48
C GLY A 44 5.13 15.43 -15.50
N TYR A 45 5.44 15.31 -14.20
CA TYR A 45 4.50 15.54 -13.11
C TYR A 45 4.40 17.03 -12.80
N ALA A 46 3.22 17.63 -13.01
CA ALA A 46 3.01 19.08 -12.90
C ALA A 46 3.48 19.66 -11.55
N LYS A 47 3.16 18.98 -10.43
CA LYS A 47 3.60 19.39 -9.08
C LYS A 47 5.11 19.34 -8.90
N LYS A 48 5.81 18.41 -9.55
CA LYS A 48 7.29 18.29 -9.44
C LYS A 48 7.99 19.43 -10.19
N ARG A 49 7.33 20.02 -11.21
CA ARG A 49 7.83 21.19 -11.93
C ARG A 49 7.63 22.51 -11.19
N LEU A 50 6.54 22.64 -10.42
CA LEU A 50 6.36 23.76 -9.49
C LEU A 50 7.39 23.72 -8.35
N GLN A 51 7.60 22.55 -7.74
CA GLN A 51 8.60 22.35 -6.69
C GLN A 51 10.05 22.60 -7.15
N ALA A 52 10.33 22.54 -8.45
CA ALA A 52 11.64 22.87 -9.02
C ALA A 52 11.83 24.37 -9.27
N LYS A 53 10.75 25.17 -9.31
CA LYS A 53 10.79 26.63 -9.51
C LYS A 53 10.61 27.41 -8.21
N GLU A 54 9.86 26.87 -7.27
CA GLU A 54 9.65 27.44 -5.95
C GLU A 54 10.44 26.61 -4.95
N GLY A 55 11.71 27.00 -4.75
CA GLY A 55 12.48 26.50 -3.62
C GLY A 55 11.73 26.79 -2.32
N LYS A 56 11.36 25.73 -1.60
CA LYS A 56 10.90 25.72 -0.19
C LYS A 56 9.78 26.69 0.21
N GLN A 57 8.64 26.11 0.58
CA GLN A 57 7.90 26.35 1.83
C GLN A 57 6.86 25.23 1.94
N MET A 58 7.09 24.20 2.76
CA MET A 58 6.58 24.06 4.13
C MET A 58 5.11 24.47 4.25
N GLU A 59 4.23 23.48 4.36
CA GLU A 59 3.29 23.35 5.49
C GLU A 59 2.44 22.07 5.35
N GLU A 60 2.69 21.13 6.25
CA GLU A 60 1.66 20.37 6.95
C GLU A 60 2.31 19.94 8.27
N ASP A 61 2.52 20.94 9.13
CA ASP A 61 2.84 20.73 10.53
C ASP A 61 1.56 20.29 11.24
N CYS A 62 1.40 18.98 11.47
CA CYS A 62 0.65 18.42 12.60
C CYS A 62 0.59 16.87 12.54
N ALA A 63 1.69 16.19 12.91
CA ALA A 63 1.75 14.81 13.49
C ALA A 63 3.11 14.10 13.26
N ASP A 64 3.99 14.65 12.42
CA ASP A 64 5.04 13.88 11.75
C ASP A 64 6.41 13.88 12.42
N SER A 65 6.50 14.26 13.69
CA SER A 65 7.75 14.22 14.45
C SER A 65 7.60 13.55 15.81
N VAL A 66 6.54 12.77 16.02
CA VAL A 66 6.34 12.00 17.25
C VAL A 66 6.14 10.52 16.94
N CYS A 67 6.67 9.68 17.82
CA CYS A 67 6.55 8.24 17.72
C CYS A 67 5.09 7.83 17.89
N ARG A 68 4.57 7.07 16.92
CA ARG A 68 3.19 6.59 16.93
C ARG A 68 2.86 5.72 18.16
N TYR A 69 3.88 5.08 18.74
CA TYR A 69 3.72 4.22 19.91
C TYR A 69 3.86 4.96 21.25
N CYS A 70 4.95 5.71 21.45
CA CYS A 70 5.29 6.30 22.75
C CYS A 70 5.24 7.83 22.80
N GLY A 71 4.88 8.49 21.69
CA GLY A 71 4.79 9.95 21.61
C GLY A 71 6.12 10.71 21.60
N LYS A 72 7.26 10.04 21.82
CA LYS A 72 8.59 10.68 21.81
C LYS A 72 8.93 11.30 20.47
N SER A 73 9.69 12.39 20.48
CA SER A 73 10.13 13.05 19.25
C SER A 73 10.98 12.13 18.38
N ILE A 74 10.75 12.15 17.07
CA ILE A 74 11.55 11.44 16.07
C ILE A 74 12.41 12.44 15.32
N GLU A 75 13.70 12.14 15.22
CA GLU A 75 14.64 12.92 14.41
C GLU A 75 14.22 12.91 12.93
N LYS A 76 14.09 14.12 12.37
CA LYS A 76 13.77 14.30 10.96
C LYS A 76 14.94 13.80 10.12
N GLN A 77 14.73 12.72 9.38
CA GLN A 77 15.69 12.23 8.40
C GLN A 77 15.75 13.23 7.23
N ILE A 78 16.95 13.72 6.90
CA ILE A 78 17.18 14.70 5.82
C ILE A 78 16.91 14.08 4.45
N THR A 79 17.14 12.77 4.32
CA THR A 79 16.95 11.99 3.09
C THR A 79 16.23 10.68 3.38
N GLY A 80 15.48 10.18 2.39
CA GLY A 80 14.77 8.90 2.50
C GLY A 80 13.36 8.97 3.13
N ARG A 81 12.80 7.79 3.43
CA ARG A 81 11.44 7.66 3.97
C ARG A 81 11.40 8.07 5.44
N ARG A 82 10.40 8.89 5.81
CA ARG A 82 10.17 9.34 7.19
C ARG A 82 10.02 8.15 8.15
N ARG A 83 10.65 8.25 9.33
CA ARG A 83 10.51 7.28 10.42
C ARG A 83 9.20 7.54 11.18
N ILE A 84 8.45 6.46 11.45
CA ILE A 84 7.16 6.49 12.17
C ILE A 84 7.34 6.16 13.66
N TYR A 85 8.41 5.43 14.00
CA TYR A 85 8.72 4.99 15.37
C TYR A 85 10.12 5.47 15.76
N CYS A 86 10.30 5.84 17.03
CA CYS A 86 11.61 6.29 17.54
C CYS A 86 12.62 5.14 17.69
N SER A 87 12.15 3.91 17.87
CA SER A 87 12.99 2.71 17.97
C SER A 87 12.32 1.48 17.37
N GLU A 88 13.14 0.46 17.08
CA GLU A 88 12.65 -0.86 16.66
C GLU A 88 11.72 -1.50 17.69
N GLU A 89 11.99 -1.28 18.97
CA GLU A 89 11.17 -1.77 20.08
C GLU A 89 9.77 -1.16 20.03
N CYS A 90 9.68 0.15 19.79
CA CYS A 90 8.40 0.86 19.63
C CYS A 90 7.62 0.34 18.43
N ARG A 91 8.30 0.01 17.32
CA ARG A 91 7.67 -0.62 16.15
C ARG A 91 7.08 -1.98 16.52
N ARG A 92 7.86 -2.84 17.18
CA ARG A 92 7.42 -4.19 17.58
C ARG A 92 6.29 -4.15 18.59
N ALA A 93 6.36 -3.24 19.58
CA ALA A 93 5.32 -3.09 20.58
C ALA A 93 4.00 -2.62 19.96
N TRP A 94 4.07 -1.64 19.04
CA TRP A 94 2.92 -1.26 18.24
C TRP A 94 2.36 -2.43 17.43
N SER A 95 3.21 -3.20 16.73
CA SER A 95 2.78 -4.39 15.98
C SER A 95 2.10 -5.46 16.84
N LYS A 96 2.55 -5.67 18.08
CA LYS A 96 1.92 -6.63 19.00
C LYS A 96 0.53 -6.16 19.43
N ASN A 97 0.39 -4.90 19.81
CA ASN A 97 -0.88 -4.35 20.31
C ASN A 97 -1.89 -4.06 19.19
N HIS A 98 -1.41 -3.86 17.97
CA HIS A 98 -2.24 -3.62 16.78
C HIS A 98 -2.18 -4.78 15.78
N LEU A 99 -1.91 -6.00 16.25
CA LEU A 99 -1.96 -7.17 15.37
C LEU A 99 -3.41 -7.39 14.92
N SER A 100 -3.67 -7.10 13.65
CA SER A 100 -4.98 -7.38 13.07
C SER A 100 -5.12 -8.89 12.87
N LEU A 101 -5.84 -9.55 13.77
CA LEU A 101 -6.26 -10.93 13.59
C LEU A 101 -7.52 -10.96 12.73
N TYR A 102 -7.45 -11.72 11.65
CA TYR A 102 -8.56 -11.96 10.73
C TYR A 102 -9.12 -13.35 11.02
N LYS A 103 -10.45 -13.40 11.15
CA LYS A 103 -11.19 -14.66 11.31
C LYS A 103 -11.37 -15.31 9.95
N HIS A 104 -10.98 -16.57 9.85
CA HIS A 104 -11.05 -17.38 8.65
C HIS A 104 -11.72 -18.70 8.93
N GLU A 105 -12.17 -19.36 7.88
CA GLU A 105 -12.64 -20.74 7.92
C GLU A 105 -11.72 -21.57 7.03
N CYS A 106 -11.22 -22.69 7.56
CA CYS A 106 -10.31 -23.55 6.83
C CYS A 106 -11.03 -24.24 5.67
N MET A 107 -10.53 -24.07 4.44
CA MET A 107 -11.12 -24.67 3.26
C MET A 107 -11.17 -26.21 3.30
N PHE A 108 -10.22 -26.85 3.99
CA PHE A 108 -10.17 -28.30 4.11
C PHE A 108 -11.07 -28.86 5.23
N CYS A 109 -10.88 -28.43 6.49
CA CYS A 109 -11.55 -29.02 7.65
C CYS A 109 -12.75 -28.22 8.18
N GLY A 110 -13.07 -27.05 7.60
CA GLY A 110 -14.15 -26.17 8.07
C GLY A 110 -13.92 -25.51 9.43
N LYS A 111 -12.75 -25.73 10.07
CA LYS A 111 -12.46 -25.14 11.38
C LYS A 111 -12.28 -23.62 11.26
N LYS A 112 -12.95 -22.87 12.12
CA LYS A 112 -12.73 -21.43 12.28
C LYS A 112 -11.41 -21.17 13.01
N PHE A 113 -10.59 -20.29 12.46
CA PHE A 113 -9.29 -19.94 13.02
C PHE A 113 -8.96 -18.46 12.80
N GLU A 114 -7.98 -17.95 13.53
CA GLU A 114 -7.53 -16.56 13.42
C GLU A 114 -6.12 -16.52 12.84
N SER A 115 -5.86 -15.56 11.95
CA SER A 115 -4.55 -15.37 11.33
C SER A 115 -4.22 -13.89 11.20
N SER A 116 -2.93 -13.55 11.29
CA SER A 116 -2.44 -12.21 10.96
C SER A 116 -2.52 -11.90 9.45
N SER A 117 -2.62 -12.93 8.61
CA SER A 117 -2.73 -12.82 7.16
C SER A 117 -4.18 -12.71 6.74
N LYS A 118 -4.50 -11.70 5.91
CA LYS A 118 -5.86 -11.48 5.36
C LYS A 118 -6.35 -12.58 4.41
N THR A 119 -5.44 -13.35 3.83
CA THR A 119 -5.75 -14.29 2.74
C THR A 119 -5.41 -15.74 3.10
N GLN A 120 -5.27 -16.06 4.39
CA GLN A 120 -4.92 -17.41 4.84
C GLN A 120 -6.11 -18.36 4.66
N LYS A 121 -5.90 -19.47 3.95
CA LYS A 121 -6.97 -20.41 3.55
C LYS A 121 -7.07 -21.66 4.43
N PHE A 122 -5.98 -22.03 5.10
CA PHE A 122 -5.87 -23.26 5.86
C PHE A 122 -5.45 -22.98 7.29
N CYS A 123 -6.04 -23.70 8.26
CA CYS A 123 -5.71 -23.52 9.67
C CYS A 123 -4.34 -24.11 10.04
N SER A 124 -3.82 -25.05 9.24
CA SER A 124 -2.52 -25.70 9.46
C SER A 124 -1.86 -26.06 8.13
N HIS A 125 -0.55 -26.30 8.18
CA HIS A 125 0.20 -26.81 7.04
C HIS A 125 -0.32 -28.18 6.58
N ASP A 126 -0.72 -29.04 7.52
CA ASP A 126 -1.32 -30.34 7.19
C ASP A 126 -2.61 -30.20 6.39
N CYS A 127 -3.48 -29.25 6.74
CA CYS A 127 -4.70 -29.00 5.98
C CYS A 127 -4.40 -28.52 4.55
N TYR A 128 -3.35 -27.72 4.37
CA TYR A 128 -2.87 -27.33 3.05
C TYR A 128 -2.34 -28.53 2.25
N ILE A 129 -1.54 -29.41 2.90
CA ILE A 129 -0.99 -30.60 2.24
C ILE A 129 -2.13 -31.55 1.83
N ARG A 130 -3.06 -31.82 2.74
CA ARG A 130 -4.16 -32.76 2.50
C ARG A 130 -5.09 -32.26 1.39
N ASP A 131 -5.45 -31.00 1.40
CA ASP A 131 -6.27 -30.39 0.33
C ASP A 131 -5.57 -30.43 -1.04
N ARG A 132 -4.27 -30.15 -1.07
CA ARG A 132 -3.52 -30.02 -2.33
C ARG A 132 -3.04 -31.34 -2.92
N PHE A 133 -2.71 -32.32 -2.09
CA PHE A 133 -1.98 -33.53 -2.53
C PHE A 133 -2.73 -34.84 -2.32
N TRP A 134 -3.75 -34.91 -1.45
CA TRP A 134 -4.47 -36.17 -1.24
C TRP A 134 -5.60 -36.32 -2.27
N ARG A 135 -5.70 -37.49 -2.91
CA ARG A 135 -6.82 -37.84 -3.80
C ARG A 135 -7.87 -38.62 -2.99
N ARG A 136 -9.08 -38.81 -3.54
CA ARG A 136 -10.20 -39.49 -2.86
C ARG A 136 -9.84 -40.90 -2.33
N GLU A 137 -8.84 -41.55 -2.92
CA GLU A 137 -8.37 -42.88 -2.54
C GLU A 137 -7.59 -42.91 -1.20
N ASP A 138 -7.06 -41.77 -0.73
CA ASP A 138 -6.29 -41.67 0.51
C ASP A 138 -7.15 -41.44 1.77
N ILE A 139 -8.48 -41.30 1.60
CA ILE A 139 -9.42 -40.97 2.68
C ILE A 139 -9.62 -42.15 3.66
N HIS A 140 -9.30 -43.39 3.26
CA HIS A 140 -9.56 -44.61 4.03
C HIS A 140 -8.39 -45.17 4.85
N ARG A 141 -7.35 -44.38 5.16
CA ARG A 141 -6.39 -44.81 6.20
C ARG A 141 -6.76 -44.19 7.54
N PRO A 142 -7.39 -44.92 8.48
CA PRO A 142 -7.53 -44.43 9.84
C PRO A 142 -6.13 -44.14 10.39
N VAL A 143 -5.95 -42.93 10.89
CA VAL A 143 -4.74 -42.52 11.60
C VAL A 143 -4.70 -43.38 12.86
N ALA A 144 -3.87 -44.42 12.86
CA ALA A 144 -3.56 -45.17 14.06
C ALA A 144 -2.97 -44.18 15.07
N ALA A 145 -3.74 -43.90 16.12
CA ALA A 145 -3.24 -43.23 17.31
C ALA A 145 -2.19 -44.15 17.93
N GLY A 146 -0.93 -43.72 17.87
CA GLY A 146 0.20 -44.44 18.43
C GLY A 146 1.31 -43.46 18.75
N TRP A 147 1.18 -42.76 19.87
CA TRP A 147 2.34 -42.26 20.61
C TRP A 147 2.33 -43.01 21.94
N GLY A 148 3.22 -44.00 21.99
CA GLY A 148 3.38 -44.90 23.10
C GLY A 148 3.94 -44.22 24.35
N GLU A 149 3.66 -44.88 25.45
CA GLU A 149 4.19 -44.67 26.78
C GLU A 149 5.72 -44.63 26.76
N GLY A 150 6.28 -43.66 27.50
CA GLY A 150 7.67 -43.64 27.92
C GLY A 150 7.68 -43.35 29.42
N ILE A 151 8.01 -44.39 30.18
CA ILE A 151 8.27 -44.39 31.63
C ILE A 151 9.50 -43.55 31.94
#